data_AF-A0A0M3HP77-F1
#
_entry.id   AF-A0A0M3HP77-F1
#
_cell.length_a   1.000
_cell.length_b   1.000
_cell.length_c   1.000
_cell.angle_alpha   90.00
_cell.angle_beta   90.00
_cell.angle_gamma   90.00
#
_symmetry.space_group_name_H-M   'P 1'
#
loop_
_entity.id
_entity.type
_entity.pdbx_description
1 polymer ?
#
loop_
_entity_poly.entity_id
_entity_poly.type
_entity_poly.pdbx_seq_one_letter_code
_entity_poly.pdbx_strand_id
1 'polypeptide(L)'
;MKIDADIVFVDADETLLLRSPLSDKFSIKLHSRMSLEMMKRNRTYGERICPFNETASECAQNSIGATRLGRNWKEIRQSMKLGIVRRATKTAAVMKKYRQRIMTTKSIDDALLFGELVNAVVLASKDELIEVIKEEDNQPILGILVNALGSAGTLLTHRFAREFLSNEEAQLAERYLESLALTTKINDVIIDDLKAWLAEENRSPSRKVEKEDTESLHEDGLDGNKDEEVKHQKQLKKHIAFALANLLRRRCESSTSRLYACNNGKDKDVNEFITRTTNCSDLHCQLNALQVLTNLRTAGVVPYADQFLCTNDKASQSLQKTALRLLSLVDFEFLDTSIIDRLLRIFRDACPLPQSTTDQTFATDVLMNTIPQRISVGTYLLRMESLKPDNHEKWAYFYDSVAQCRLVSEKVDDYWTRMRQFRVFKANYLHRSLLASSNVFGIKFAEKHNYGLQSLSKTEFNGGIFKRNDFLLSVKGPKDRHFPLFGITTDTAGLAEYLTESFTTDERSDPDEKSPEAAVQLSHFGAFLPPISVFEGYTELLGAVWNADGHTIDGHDVSTSNYPYFVQNDCDEVSGRNMRNSSSLKMCSLRLLTLDENLHFSEVMIKFPMLGVCDAVIEKGTS
;
A
#
# COMPACT_ATOMS: atom_id res chain seq x y z
N MET A 1 31.96 -44.91 -39.36
CA MET A 1 32.99 -43.88 -39.16
C MET A 1 32.38 -42.81 -38.26
N LYS A 2 32.62 -42.86 -36.94
CA LYS A 2 32.18 -41.80 -36.02
C LYS A 2 33.19 -40.67 -36.14
N ILE A 3 32.75 -39.52 -36.63
CA ILE A 3 33.57 -38.30 -36.63
C ILE A 3 33.47 -37.77 -35.21
N ASP A 4 34.55 -37.90 -34.43
CA ASP A 4 34.66 -37.24 -33.12
C ASP A 4 34.71 -35.73 -33.38
N ALA A 5 33.57 -35.07 -33.24
CA ALA A 5 33.47 -33.61 -33.31
C ALA A 5 33.90 -33.03 -31.96
N ASP A 6 35.14 -32.57 -31.88
CA ASP A 6 35.63 -31.86 -30.70
C ASP A 6 35.12 -30.41 -30.69
N ILE A 7 34.74 -29.93 -29.51
CA ILE A 7 34.39 -28.52 -29.32
C ILE A 7 35.71 -27.74 -29.18
N VAL A 8 36.07 -26.99 -30.22
CA VAL A 8 37.34 -26.21 -30.28
C VAL A 8 37.18 -24.80 -29.70
N PHE A 9 35.95 -24.28 -29.70
CA PHE A 9 35.63 -22.94 -29.29
C PHE A 9 34.24 -22.91 -28.65
N VAL A 10 34.12 -22.24 -27.50
CA VAL A 10 32.85 -21.93 -26.85
C VAL A 10 32.82 -20.44 -26.54
N ASP A 11 31.85 -19.73 -27.13
CA ASP A 11 31.53 -18.35 -26.77
C ASP A 11 30.16 -18.35 -26.10
N ALA A 12 30.06 -17.67 -24.97
CA ALA A 12 28.81 -17.46 -24.27
C ALA A 12 28.66 -15.97 -23.98
N ASP A 13 27.54 -15.41 -24.44
CA ASP A 13 27.14 -14.03 -24.22
C ASP A 13 25.88 -14.01 -23.35
N GLU A 14 25.95 -13.30 -22.22
CA GLU A 14 24.83 -13.03 -21.34
C GLU A 14 24.62 -11.53 -21.21
N THR A 15 23.44 -11.06 -21.61
CA THR A 15 23.01 -9.68 -21.42
C THR A 15 21.86 -9.62 -20.41
N LEU A 16 22.02 -8.79 -19.37
CA LEU A 16 20.96 -8.47 -18.41
C LEU A 16 20.63 -6.99 -18.48
N LEU A 17 19.37 -6.66 -18.76
CA LEU A 17 18.89 -5.28 -18.80
C LEU A 17 17.95 -5.03 -17.63
N LEU A 18 18.32 -4.07 -16.79
CA LEU A 18 17.46 -3.46 -15.78
C LEU A 18 17.05 -2.08 -16.28
N ARG A 19 15.76 -1.79 -16.31
CA ARG A 19 15.23 -0.50 -16.74
C ARG A 19 14.10 -0.08 -15.82
N SER A 20 14.13 1.17 -15.39
CA SER A 20 13.01 1.82 -14.71
C SER A 20 11.83 1.92 -15.68
N PRO A 21 10.63 1.42 -15.34
CA PRO A 21 9.44 1.64 -16.15
C PRO A 21 9.05 3.13 -16.25
N LEU A 22 9.50 3.98 -15.33
CA LEU A 22 9.10 5.39 -15.24
C LEU A 22 10.09 6.34 -15.95
N SER A 23 11.32 5.88 -16.19
CA SER A 23 12.37 6.71 -16.76
C SER A 23 13.38 5.91 -17.57
N ASP A 24 13.58 6.33 -18.81
CA ASP A 24 14.55 5.74 -19.72
C ASP A 24 15.99 6.09 -19.35
N LYS A 25 16.18 7.17 -18.57
CA LYS A 25 17.49 7.56 -18.05
C LYS A 25 18.02 6.56 -17.02
N PHE A 26 17.14 5.83 -16.36
CA PHE A 26 17.51 4.85 -15.34
C PHE A 26 17.46 3.44 -15.92
N SER A 27 18.50 3.09 -16.67
CA SER A 27 18.73 1.71 -17.10
C SER A 27 20.18 1.30 -16.86
N ILE A 28 20.37 0.03 -16.55
CA ILE A 28 21.68 -0.60 -16.49
C ILE A 28 21.62 -1.83 -17.37
N LYS A 29 22.47 -1.83 -18.39
CA LYS A 29 22.75 -3.00 -19.21
C LYS A 29 24.05 -3.61 -18.72
N LEU A 30 23.98 -4.86 -18.31
CA LEU A 30 25.13 -5.68 -17.97
C LEU A 30 25.36 -6.66 -19.12
N HIS A 31 26.61 -6.72 -19.56
CA HIS A 31 27.06 -7.65 -20.59
C HIS A 31 28.17 -8.51 -19.98
N SER A 32 28.04 -9.83 -20.11
CA SER A 32 29.05 -10.80 -19.70
C SER A 32 29.35 -11.69 -20.88
N ARG A 33 30.62 -11.77 -21.26
CA ARG A 33 31.11 -12.65 -22.31
C ARG A 33 32.12 -13.62 -21.75
N MET A 34 31.99 -14.89 -22.11
CA MET A 34 32.95 -15.93 -21.79
C MET A 34 33.40 -16.58 -23.10
N SER A 35 34.70 -16.54 -23.36
CA SER A 35 35.33 -17.21 -24.50
C SER A 35 36.28 -18.29 -23.99
N LEU A 36 36.07 -19.52 -24.45
CA LEU A 36 36.93 -20.68 -24.19
C LEU A 36 37.44 -21.19 -25.54
N GLU A 37 38.75 -21.06 -25.75
CA GLU A 37 39.41 -21.50 -26.97
C GLU A 37 40.46 -22.57 -26.67
N MET A 38 40.41 -23.67 -27.41
CA MET A 38 41.40 -24.75 -27.29
C MET A 38 42.68 -24.38 -28.05
N MET A 39 43.67 -23.84 -27.35
CA MET A 39 44.90 -23.32 -27.95
C MET A 39 45.90 -24.38 -28.46
N LYS A 40 45.94 -25.58 -27.84
CA LYS A 40 46.86 -26.67 -28.23
C LYS A 40 46.21 -28.03 -28.00
N ARG A 41 46.31 -28.92 -28.99
CA ARG A 41 45.85 -30.31 -28.91
C ARG A 41 47.03 -31.26 -28.71
N ASN A 42 47.58 -31.32 -27.50
CA ASN A 42 48.62 -32.30 -27.17
C ASN A 42 47.95 -33.58 -26.64
N ARG A 43 48.07 -34.69 -27.37
CA ARG A 43 47.69 -36.02 -26.87
C ARG A 43 48.82 -36.58 -26.02
N THR A 44 48.68 -36.53 -24.71
CA THR A 44 49.52 -37.28 -23.78
C THR A 44 48.81 -38.57 -23.39
N TYR A 45 49.39 -39.71 -23.77
CA TYR A 45 48.94 -41.01 -23.27
C TYR A 45 49.58 -41.20 -21.90
N GLY A 46 48.79 -41.02 -20.84
CA GLY A 46 49.20 -41.25 -19.45
C GLY A 46 48.59 -42.52 -18.88
N GLU A 47 49.16 -43.01 -17.79
CA GLU A 47 48.53 -44.07 -16.99
C GLU A 47 47.17 -43.59 -16.44
N ARG A 48 46.27 -44.55 -16.23
CA ARG A 48 44.90 -44.26 -15.83
C ARG A 48 44.87 -43.66 -14.42
N ILE A 49 44.41 -42.42 -14.31
CA ILE A 49 44.32 -41.68 -13.03
C ILE A 49 43.28 -42.31 -12.08
N CYS A 50 42.27 -42.99 -12.63
CA CYS A 50 41.16 -43.57 -11.87
C CYS A 50 41.17 -45.11 -11.89
N PRO A 51 41.05 -45.77 -10.72
CA PRO A 51 40.82 -47.22 -10.62
C PRO A 51 39.49 -47.62 -11.27
N PHE A 52 39.36 -48.89 -11.71
CA PHE A 52 38.11 -49.42 -12.30
C PHE A 52 36.93 -49.47 -11.32
N ASN A 53 37.21 -49.45 -10.01
CA ASN A 53 36.24 -49.74 -8.96
C ASN A 53 35.68 -48.48 -8.29
N GLU A 54 36.08 -47.30 -8.77
CA GLU A 54 35.62 -46.02 -8.24
C GLU A 54 34.73 -45.30 -9.25
N THR A 55 33.74 -44.58 -8.74
CA THR A 55 32.97 -43.66 -9.58
C THR A 55 33.83 -42.47 -10.00
N ALA A 56 33.50 -41.84 -11.14
CA ALA A 56 34.23 -40.66 -11.62
C ALA A 56 34.30 -39.53 -10.57
N SER A 57 33.28 -39.40 -9.70
CA SER A 57 33.30 -38.44 -8.61
C SER A 57 34.24 -38.81 -7.47
N GLU A 58 34.33 -40.09 -7.11
CA GLU A 58 35.22 -40.57 -6.04
C GLU A 58 36.68 -40.46 -6.48
N CYS A 59 36.99 -40.86 -7.71
CA CYS A 59 38.33 -40.67 -8.26
C CYS A 59 38.72 -39.18 -8.36
N ALA A 60 37.82 -38.30 -8.81
CA ALA A 60 38.13 -36.87 -8.89
C ALA A 60 38.44 -36.28 -7.50
N GLN A 61 37.72 -36.73 -6.46
CA GLN A 61 37.94 -36.27 -5.09
C GLN A 61 39.22 -36.86 -4.48
N ASN A 62 39.50 -38.15 -4.71
CA ASN A 62 40.63 -38.86 -4.11
C ASN A 62 41.95 -38.64 -4.86
N SER A 63 41.94 -38.70 -6.19
CA SER A 63 43.14 -38.63 -7.03
C SER A 63 43.50 -37.21 -7.46
N ILE A 64 42.52 -36.31 -7.57
CA ILE A 64 42.70 -34.94 -8.10
C ILE A 64 42.43 -33.89 -7.00
N GLY A 65 41.99 -34.31 -5.80
CA GLY A 65 41.66 -33.39 -4.71
C GLY A 65 40.47 -32.48 -5.03
N ALA A 66 39.62 -32.85 -5.99
CA ALA A 66 38.52 -32.02 -6.43
C ALA A 66 37.42 -31.93 -5.36
N THR A 67 37.01 -30.70 -5.03
CA THR A 67 35.92 -30.48 -4.08
C THR A 67 34.57 -30.71 -4.75
N ARG A 68 33.77 -31.65 -4.21
CA ARG A 68 32.41 -31.87 -4.70
C ARG A 68 31.52 -30.67 -4.34
N LEU A 69 31.05 -29.94 -5.37
CA LEU A 69 30.18 -28.77 -5.16
C LEU A 69 28.69 -29.14 -4.93
N GLY A 70 28.22 -30.29 -5.42
CA GLY A 70 26.84 -30.76 -5.19
C GLY A 70 26.35 -31.67 -6.31
N ARG A 71 25.17 -32.28 -6.15
CA ARG A 71 24.50 -33.10 -7.19
C ARG A 71 23.48 -32.31 -8.01
N ASN A 72 22.99 -31.20 -7.47
CA ASN A 72 22.02 -30.32 -8.11
C ASN A 72 22.46 -28.86 -7.96
N TRP A 73 21.87 -27.98 -8.77
CA TRP A 73 22.21 -26.56 -8.75
C TRP A 73 21.95 -25.88 -7.40
N LYS A 74 20.96 -26.37 -6.63
CA LYS A 74 20.61 -25.82 -5.31
C LYS A 74 21.74 -26.04 -4.29
N GLU A 75 22.37 -27.22 -4.31
CA GLU A 75 23.54 -27.58 -3.50
C GLU A 75 24.81 -26.85 -3.98
N ILE A 76 25.05 -26.84 -5.30
CA ILE A 76 26.20 -26.13 -5.92
C ILE A 76 26.17 -24.65 -5.57
N ARG A 77 24.99 -24.02 -5.59
CA ARG A 77 24.82 -22.61 -5.21
C ARG A 77 25.14 -22.35 -3.74
N GLN A 78 24.90 -23.31 -2.85
CA GLN A 78 25.15 -23.18 -1.41
C GLN A 78 26.63 -23.41 -1.07
N SER A 79 27.34 -24.26 -1.83
CA SER A 79 28.75 -24.58 -1.60
C SER A 79 29.71 -23.61 -2.28
N MET A 80 29.28 -22.91 -3.34
CA MET A 80 30.04 -21.81 -3.94
C MET A 80 30.03 -20.58 -3.01
N LYS A 81 31.05 -20.46 -2.15
CA LYS A 81 31.39 -19.19 -1.48
C LYS A 81 31.99 -18.22 -2.49
N LEU A 82 31.14 -17.57 -3.30
CA LEU A 82 31.57 -16.44 -4.12
C LEU A 82 31.81 -15.26 -3.17
N GLY A 83 33.07 -14.84 -3.06
CA GLY A 83 33.58 -13.89 -2.07
C GLY A 83 33.05 -12.47 -2.22
N ILE A 84 31.76 -12.25 -2.00
CA ILE A 84 31.22 -10.91 -1.78
C ILE A 84 31.58 -10.53 -0.34
N VAL A 85 32.75 -9.94 -0.16
CA VAL A 85 33.09 -9.23 1.08
C VAL A 85 32.23 -7.96 1.11
N ARG A 86 31.04 -8.06 1.73
CA ARG A 86 30.21 -6.90 2.05
C ARG A 86 30.94 -6.06 3.10
N ARG A 87 31.59 -4.96 2.70
CA ARG A 87 31.79 -3.86 3.65
C ARG A 87 30.47 -3.10 3.73
N ALA A 88 29.52 -3.66 4.49
CA ALA A 88 28.28 -2.96 4.79
C ALA A 88 28.61 -1.71 5.60
N THR A 89 28.07 -0.56 5.19
CA THR A 89 28.04 0.62 6.05
C THR A 89 27.28 0.27 7.32
N LYS A 90 27.93 0.45 8.47
CA LYS A 90 27.30 0.23 9.77
C LYS A 90 26.07 1.13 9.94
N THR A 91 25.01 0.61 10.54
CA THR A 91 23.78 1.36 10.84
C THR A 91 24.09 2.60 11.68
N ALA A 92 24.94 2.46 12.70
CA ALA A 92 25.39 3.57 13.54
C ALA A 92 26.05 4.70 12.73
N ALA A 93 26.80 4.36 11.67
CA ALA A 93 27.45 5.37 10.82
C ALA A 93 26.42 6.15 9.99
N VAL A 94 25.34 5.51 9.53
CA VAL A 94 24.26 6.18 8.79
C VAL A 94 23.40 7.02 9.74
N MET A 95 23.10 6.52 10.94
CA MET A 95 22.37 7.29 11.97
C MET A 95 23.14 8.55 12.40
N LYS A 96 24.47 8.48 12.47
CA LYS A 96 25.31 9.67 12.70
C LYS A 96 25.17 10.71 11.57
N LYS A 97 25.04 10.29 10.31
CA LYS A 97 24.78 11.22 9.19
C LYS A 97 23.41 11.89 9.34
N TYR A 98 22.38 11.15 9.79
CA TYR A 98 21.06 11.72 10.09
C TYR A 98 21.10 12.79 11.18
N ARG A 99 21.82 12.54 12.28
CA ARG A 99 22.05 13.56 13.32
C ARG A 99 22.70 14.82 12.74
N GLN A 100 23.75 14.66 11.95
CA GLN A 100 24.41 15.79 11.29
C GLN A 100 23.49 16.54 10.32
N ARG A 101 22.61 15.83 9.62
CA ARG A 101 21.61 16.42 8.72
C ARG A 101 20.59 17.27 9.47
N ILE A 102 20.07 16.81 10.61
CA ILE A 102 19.14 17.61 11.43
C ILE A 102 19.83 18.87 11.96
N MET A 103 21.11 18.78 12.29
CA MET A 103 21.89 19.91 12.77
C MET A 103 22.34 20.88 11.66
N THR A 104 22.21 20.52 10.38
CA THR A 104 22.72 21.35 9.26
C THR A 104 21.66 21.58 8.17
N THR A 105 21.52 22.83 7.72
CA THR A 105 20.63 23.20 6.60
C THR A 105 21.16 22.78 5.22
N LYS A 106 22.20 21.94 5.17
CA LYS A 106 22.73 21.45 3.88
C LYS A 106 21.75 20.47 3.27
N SER A 107 21.52 20.63 1.96
CA SER A 107 20.81 19.70 1.09
C SER A 107 21.57 18.38 0.99
N ILE A 108 21.39 17.50 1.98
CA ILE A 108 21.58 16.06 1.79
C ILE A 108 20.22 15.56 1.32
N ASP A 109 20.23 14.74 0.26
CA ASP A 109 19.01 14.08 -0.22
C ASP A 109 18.55 13.05 0.82
N ASP A 110 17.53 13.40 1.59
CA ASP A 110 17.02 12.59 2.70
C ASP A 110 16.52 11.22 2.20
N ALA A 111 16.05 11.16 0.95
CA ALA A 111 15.68 9.90 0.29
C ALA A 111 16.90 8.99 0.12
N LEU A 112 18.02 9.52 -0.42
CA LEU A 112 19.25 8.74 -0.58
C LEU A 112 19.76 8.23 0.78
N LEU A 113 19.75 9.10 1.79
CA LEU A 113 20.21 8.74 3.13
C LEU A 113 19.34 7.64 3.77
N PHE A 114 18.04 7.63 3.49
CA PHE A 114 17.15 6.57 3.94
C PHE A 114 17.34 5.27 3.19
N GLY A 115 17.59 5.33 1.88
CA GLY A 115 17.99 4.18 1.09
C GLY A 115 19.26 3.52 1.65
N GLU A 116 20.25 4.33 2.06
CA GLU A 116 21.44 3.84 2.77
C GLU A 116 21.09 3.19 4.11
N LEU A 117 20.19 3.81 4.90
CA LEU A 117 19.78 3.30 6.21
C LEU A 117 19.05 1.96 6.10
N VAL A 118 18.08 1.83 5.19
CA VAL A 118 17.37 0.56 4.96
C VAL A 118 18.36 -0.53 4.54
N ASN A 119 19.31 -0.21 3.66
CA ASN A 119 20.33 -1.18 3.26
C ASN A 119 21.25 -1.57 4.43
N ALA A 120 21.64 -0.62 5.28
CA ALA A 120 22.42 -0.90 6.49
C ALA A 120 21.65 -1.81 7.45
N VAL A 121 20.38 -1.48 7.74
CA VAL A 121 19.49 -2.24 8.62
C VAL A 121 19.24 -3.66 8.11
N VAL A 122 19.07 -3.85 6.79
CA VAL A 122 18.93 -5.19 6.17
C VAL A 122 20.17 -6.07 6.39
N LEU A 123 21.35 -5.46 6.54
CA LEU A 123 22.62 -6.16 6.71
C LEU A 123 23.11 -6.20 8.16
N ALA A 124 22.46 -5.46 9.06
CA ALA A 124 22.87 -5.30 10.44
C ALA A 124 22.67 -6.60 11.25
N SER A 125 23.55 -6.77 12.23
CA SER A 125 23.37 -7.80 13.27
C SER A 125 22.40 -7.29 14.35
N LYS A 126 21.81 -8.22 15.12
CA LYS A 126 20.96 -7.86 16.27
C LYS A 126 21.70 -6.96 17.27
N ASP A 127 22.95 -7.29 17.58
CA ASP A 127 23.77 -6.54 18.54
C ASP A 127 24.03 -5.10 18.07
N GLU A 128 24.33 -4.92 16.79
CA GLU A 128 24.50 -3.58 16.20
C GLU A 128 23.23 -2.73 16.29
N LEU A 129 22.05 -3.33 16.08
CA LEU A 129 20.79 -2.60 16.21
C LEU A 129 20.50 -2.23 17.66
N ILE A 130 20.83 -3.10 18.63
CA ILE A 130 20.71 -2.81 20.06
C ILE A 130 21.61 -1.61 20.44
N GLU A 131 22.85 -1.58 19.96
CA GLU A 131 23.78 -0.46 20.21
C GLU A 131 23.22 0.87 19.69
N VAL A 132 22.64 0.88 18.49
CA VAL A 132 22.07 2.09 17.88
C VAL A 132 20.87 2.63 18.68
N ILE A 133 20.01 1.74 19.18
CA ILE A 133 18.82 2.14 19.96
C ILE A 133 19.20 2.67 21.34
N LYS A 134 20.21 2.07 21.98
CA LYS A 134 20.68 2.50 23.31
C LYS A 134 21.43 3.83 23.31
N GLU A 135 21.81 4.35 22.15
CA GLU A 135 22.50 5.63 22.04
C GLU A 135 21.49 6.77 22.23
N GLU A 136 21.61 7.53 23.34
CA GLU A 136 20.68 8.60 23.72
C GLU A 136 20.51 9.68 22.63
N ASP A 137 21.59 9.99 21.91
CA ASP A 137 21.56 10.96 20.81
C ASP A 137 20.62 10.55 19.65
N ASN A 138 20.26 9.27 19.55
CA ASN A 138 19.37 8.76 18.51
C ASN A 138 17.89 8.84 18.89
N GLN A 139 17.55 9.18 20.14
CA GLN A 139 16.16 9.24 20.61
C GLN A 139 15.26 10.14 19.73
N PRO A 140 15.67 11.36 19.33
CA PRO A 140 14.85 12.24 18.49
C PRO A 140 14.61 11.70 17.07
N ILE A 141 15.41 10.73 16.63
CA ILE A 141 15.39 10.16 15.27
C ILE A 141 15.03 8.67 15.23
N LEU A 142 14.58 8.13 16.36
CA LEU A 142 14.27 6.72 16.48
C LEU A 142 13.14 6.29 15.53
N GLY A 143 12.18 7.19 15.28
CA GLY A 143 11.14 7.00 14.27
C GLY A 143 11.67 6.71 12.86
N ILE A 144 12.81 7.30 12.47
CA ILE A 144 13.44 7.04 11.16
C ILE A 144 13.97 5.59 11.10
N LEU A 145 14.62 5.16 12.18
CA LEU A 145 15.13 3.80 12.30
C LEU A 145 13.99 2.79 12.25
N VAL A 146 12.88 3.08 12.93
CA VAL A 146 11.68 2.25 12.94
C VAL A 146 11.05 2.14 11.54
N ASN A 147 10.96 3.25 10.79
CA ASN A 147 10.55 3.21 9.39
C ASN A 147 11.52 2.37 8.55
N ALA A 148 12.83 2.46 8.80
CA ALA A 148 13.79 1.63 8.09
C ALA A 148 13.65 0.13 8.42
N LEU A 149 13.35 -0.21 9.67
CA LEU A 149 13.09 -1.59 10.13
C LEU A 149 11.83 -2.19 9.48
N GLY A 150 10.75 -1.41 9.37
CA GLY A 150 9.51 -1.81 8.67
C GLY A 150 9.75 -1.98 7.17
N SER A 151 10.39 -0.99 6.55
CA SER A 151 10.72 -0.98 5.12
C SER A 151 11.64 -2.13 4.71
N ALA A 152 12.55 -2.56 5.59
CA ALA A 152 13.47 -3.67 5.35
C ALA A 152 12.75 -4.99 5.06
N GLY A 153 11.60 -5.25 5.69
CA GLY A 153 10.75 -6.41 5.44
C GLY A 153 11.42 -7.78 5.65
N THR A 154 12.51 -7.84 6.43
CA THR A 154 13.22 -9.10 6.73
C THR A 154 12.75 -9.70 8.04
N LEU A 155 12.88 -11.01 8.19
CA LEU A 155 12.50 -11.70 9.44
C LEU A 155 13.35 -11.23 10.65
N LEU A 156 14.64 -10.94 10.42
CA LEU A 156 15.53 -10.45 11.48
C LEU A 156 15.07 -9.08 11.98
N THR A 157 14.85 -8.14 11.06
CA THR A 157 14.43 -6.77 11.41
C THR A 157 13.04 -6.77 12.03
N HIS A 158 12.13 -7.64 11.57
CA HIS A 158 10.80 -7.79 12.15
C HIS A 158 10.83 -8.33 13.59
N ARG A 159 11.57 -9.41 13.86
CA ARG A 159 11.69 -9.96 15.22
C ARG A 159 12.33 -8.96 16.18
N PHE A 160 13.40 -8.29 15.72
CA PHE A 160 14.05 -7.25 16.50
C PHE A 160 13.10 -6.09 16.80
N ALA A 161 12.37 -5.59 15.79
CA ALA A 161 11.39 -4.53 15.99
C ALA A 161 10.29 -4.96 16.96
N ARG A 162 9.76 -6.19 16.86
CA ARG A 162 8.74 -6.71 17.78
C ARG A 162 9.22 -6.72 19.23
N GLU A 163 10.45 -7.19 19.48
CA GLU A 163 11.05 -7.20 20.82
C GLU A 163 11.27 -5.78 21.36
N PHE A 164 11.76 -4.87 20.51
CA PHE A 164 12.02 -3.48 20.87
C PHE A 164 10.72 -2.73 21.18
N LEU A 165 9.76 -2.75 20.25
CA LEU A 165 8.49 -2.02 20.33
C LEU A 165 7.59 -2.50 21.46
N SER A 166 7.80 -3.71 21.98
CA SER A 166 7.08 -4.21 23.17
C SER A 166 7.37 -3.39 24.44
N ASN A 167 8.47 -2.63 24.48
CA ASN A 167 8.91 -1.86 25.65
C ASN A 167 8.92 -0.34 25.41
N GLU A 168 8.40 0.12 24.28
CA GLU A 168 8.55 1.50 23.80
C GLU A 168 7.19 2.17 23.59
N GLU A 169 7.21 3.45 23.24
CA GLU A 169 6.01 4.24 22.96
C GLU A 169 5.17 3.63 21.82
N ALA A 170 3.85 3.56 22.02
CA ALA A 170 2.91 2.99 21.06
C ALA A 170 3.01 3.64 19.67
N GLN A 171 3.32 4.94 19.61
CA GLN A 171 3.52 5.68 18.36
C GLN A 171 4.64 5.09 17.49
N LEU A 172 5.71 4.55 18.10
CA LEU A 172 6.76 3.86 17.34
C LEU A 172 6.24 2.55 16.76
N ALA A 173 5.37 1.83 17.48
CA ALA A 173 4.76 0.61 16.97
C ALA A 173 3.83 0.88 15.79
N GLU A 174 3.07 1.97 15.84
CA GLU A 174 2.23 2.43 14.73
C GLU A 174 3.05 2.75 13.49
N ARG A 175 4.10 3.57 13.62
CA ARG A 175 5.07 3.88 12.54
C ARG A 175 5.65 2.63 11.89
N TYR A 176 6.06 1.69 12.73
CA TYR A 176 6.60 0.42 12.27
C TYR A 176 5.61 -0.32 11.38
N LEU A 177 4.35 -0.42 11.82
CA LEU A 177 3.29 -1.14 11.12
C LEU A 177 2.90 -0.46 9.81
N GLU A 178 2.82 0.87 9.79
CA GLU A 178 2.60 1.65 8.56
C GLU A 178 3.71 1.43 7.55
N SER A 179 4.97 1.50 7.98
CA SER A 179 6.13 1.26 7.12
C SER A 179 6.19 -0.20 6.65
N LEU A 180 5.88 -1.16 7.53
CA LEU A 180 5.82 -2.57 7.20
C LEU A 180 4.71 -2.86 6.18
N ALA A 181 3.55 -2.20 6.28
CA ALA A 181 2.47 -2.33 5.30
C ALA A 181 2.93 -1.94 3.89
N LEU A 182 3.82 -0.95 3.78
CA LEU A 182 4.39 -0.47 2.52
C LEU A 182 5.61 -1.26 2.05
N THR A 183 6.12 -2.20 2.86
CA THR A 183 7.32 -2.99 2.50
C THR A 183 7.16 -3.73 1.18
N THR A 184 8.20 -3.75 0.38
CA THR A 184 8.21 -4.43 -0.91
C THR A 184 8.55 -5.90 -0.82
N LYS A 185 8.98 -6.36 0.35
CA LYS A 185 9.32 -7.76 0.62
C LYS A 185 8.18 -8.45 1.33
N ILE A 186 7.37 -9.18 0.58
CA ILE A 186 6.31 -10.00 1.15
C ILE A 186 6.94 -11.26 1.75
N ASN A 187 6.80 -11.44 3.06
CA ASN A 187 7.32 -12.58 3.78
C ASN A 187 6.19 -13.27 4.55
N ASP A 188 5.89 -14.51 4.18
CA ASP A 188 4.81 -15.30 4.77
C ASP A 188 5.00 -15.50 6.28
N VAL A 189 6.24 -15.60 6.77
CA VAL A 189 6.52 -15.73 8.21
C VAL A 189 6.16 -14.47 8.98
N ILE A 190 6.37 -13.29 8.40
CA ILE A 190 5.97 -12.00 9.01
C ILE A 190 4.45 -11.89 9.03
N ILE A 191 3.77 -12.33 7.97
CA ILE A 191 2.30 -12.36 7.92
C ILE A 191 1.74 -13.26 9.02
N ASP A 192 2.31 -14.44 9.23
CA ASP A 192 1.89 -15.35 10.30
C ASP A 192 2.16 -14.78 11.69
N ASP A 193 3.27 -14.08 11.87
CA ASP A 193 3.60 -13.37 13.10
C ASP A 193 2.60 -12.23 13.40
N LEU A 194 2.23 -11.42 12.40
CA LEU A 194 1.20 -10.39 12.54
C LEU A 194 -0.18 -10.96 12.86
N LYS A 195 -0.54 -12.13 12.30
CA LYS A 195 -1.78 -12.83 12.70
C LYS A 195 -1.74 -13.23 14.17
N ALA A 196 -0.59 -13.70 14.66
CA ALA A 196 -0.40 -14.05 16.06
C ALA A 196 -0.47 -12.81 16.95
N TRP A 197 0.22 -11.74 16.58
CA TRP A 197 0.19 -10.46 17.31
C TRP A 197 -1.23 -9.88 17.39
N LEU A 198 -1.97 -9.87 16.29
CA LEU A 198 -3.38 -9.45 16.30
C LEU A 198 -4.23 -10.34 17.23
N ALA A 199 -3.95 -11.64 17.29
CA ALA A 199 -4.66 -12.56 18.19
C ALA A 199 -4.27 -12.37 19.67
N GLU A 200 -3.02 -12.01 19.96
CA GLU A 200 -2.53 -11.66 21.30
C GLU A 200 -3.25 -10.40 21.80
N GLU A 201 -3.30 -9.33 20.99
CA GLU A 201 -4.02 -8.10 21.34
C GLU A 201 -5.53 -8.31 21.48
N ASN A 202 -6.10 -9.29 20.79
CA ASN A 202 -7.51 -9.68 21.00
C ASN A 202 -7.74 -10.45 22.30
N ARG A 203 -6.72 -11.10 22.85
CA ARG A 203 -6.82 -11.94 24.05
C ARG A 203 -6.49 -11.18 25.32
N SER A 204 -5.61 -10.19 25.25
CA SER A 204 -5.23 -9.34 26.38
C SER A 204 -6.47 -8.61 26.92
N PRO A 205 -7.06 -9.04 28.05
CA PRO A 205 -7.98 -8.18 28.77
C PRO A 205 -7.13 -7.02 29.30
N SER A 206 -7.68 -5.81 29.40
CA SER A 206 -7.07 -4.69 30.12
C SER A 206 -6.35 -5.24 31.36
N ARG A 207 -5.02 -5.13 31.43
CA ARG A 207 -4.19 -5.77 32.47
C ARG A 207 -4.85 -5.53 33.84
N LYS A 208 -5.49 -6.55 34.40
CA LYS A 208 -5.95 -6.50 35.79
C LYS A 208 -4.69 -6.56 36.65
N VAL A 209 -4.20 -5.40 37.07
CA VAL A 209 -3.21 -5.33 38.14
C VAL A 209 -3.85 -5.92 39.39
N GLU A 210 -3.18 -6.91 39.96
CA GLU A 210 -3.58 -7.59 41.18
C GLU A 210 -3.79 -6.57 42.30
N LYS A 211 -4.94 -6.66 42.98
CA LYS A 211 -5.18 -5.95 44.22
C LYS A 211 -4.28 -6.56 45.29
N GLU A 212 -3.21 -5.87 45.67
CA GLU A 212 -2.70 -5.96 47.03
C GLU A 212 -3.42 -4.88 47.85
N ASP A 213 -4.16 -5.35 48.86
CA ASP A 213 -4.88 -4.52 49.80
C ASP A 213 -3.90 -3.74 50.68
N THR A 214 -3.79 -2.44 50.43
CA THR A 214 -3.41 -1.47 51.47
C THR A 214 -4.36 -0.29 51.41
N GLU A 215 -5.25 -0.24 52.40
CA GLU A 215 -6.05 0.93 52.73
C GLU A 215 -5.14 2.11 53.09
N SER A 216 -5.17 3.17 52.29
CA SER A 216 -5.08 4.53 52.82
C SER A 216 -5.72 5.54 51.86
N LEU A 217 -6.53 6.40 52.46
CA LEU A 217 -7.27 7.48 51.83
C LEU A 217 -6.31 8.52 51.22
N HIS A 218 -6.44 8.78 49.93
CA HIS A 218 -6.30 10.11 49.34
C HIS A 218 -7.13 10.19 48.06
N GLU A 219 -8.20 10.98 48.11
CA GLU A 219 -8.88 11.53 46.93
C GLU A 219 -7.99 12.62 46.34
N ASP A 220 -7.51 12.42 45.11
CA ASP A 220 -7.41 13.40 44.03
C ASP A 220 -6.59 12.83 42.85
N GLY A 221 -7.20 12.76 41.66
CA GLY A 221 -6.54 12.74 40.34
C GLY A 221 -5.81 11.46 39.89
N LEU A 222 -6.54 10.40 39.48
CA LEU A 222 -5.91 9.20 38.86
C LEU A 222 -6.77 8.45 37.82
N ASP A 223 -7.82 9.07 37.26
CA ASP A 223 -8.70 8.41 36.28
C ASP A 223 -8.29 8.62 34.81
N GLY A 224 -7.48 9.64 34.49
CA GLY A 224 -7.07 9.95 33.11
C GLY A 224 -6.10 8.94 32.47
N ASN A 225 -5.30 8.24 33.28
CA ASN A 225 -4.20 7.40 32.77
C ASN A 225 -4.71 6.04 32.23
N LYS A 226 -5.88 5.57 32.68
CA LYS A 226 -6.48 4.30 32.23
C LYS A 226 -7.21 4.45 30.89
N ASP A 227 -7.86 5.59 30.67
CA ASP A 227 -8.60 5.86 29.45
C ASP A 227 -7.65 6.06 28.25
N GLU A 228 -6.48 6.68 28.47
CA GLU A 228 -5.42 6.78 27.46
C GLU A 228 -4.83 5.42 27.10
N GLU A 229 -4.48 4.57 28.08
CA GLU A 229 -3.92 3.23 27.82
C GLU A 229 -4.89 2.33 27.03
N VAL A 230 -6.18 2.39 27.34
CA VAL A 230 -7.24 1.66 26.62
C VAL A 230 -7.46 2.22 25.20
N LYS A 231 -7.36 3.54 25.01
CA LYS A 231 -7.44 4.18 23.69
C LYS A 231 -6.25 3.76 22.81
N HIS A 232 -5.05 3.72 23.36
CA HIS A 232 -3.83 3.31 22.67
C HIS A 232 -3.84 1.84 22.26
N GLN A 233 -4.29 0.93 23.13
CA GLN A 233 -4.36 -0.49 22.78
C GLN A 233 -5.35 -0.74 21.61
N LYS A 234 -6.45 0.01 21.57
CA LYS A 234 -7.41 -0.04 20.46
C LYS A 234 -6.80 0.51 19.15
N GLN A 235 -6.01 1.58 19.23
CA GLN A 235 -5.30 2.16 18.08
C GLN A 235 -4.25 1.19 17.52
N LEU A 236 -3.42 0.58 18.38
CA LEU A 236 -2.41 -0.39 17.94
C LEU A 236 -3.05 -1.60 17.24
N LYS A 237 -4.11 -2.17 17.82
CA LYS A 237 -4.88 -3.27 17.20
C LYS A 237 -5.37 -2.90 15.80
N LYS A 238 -5.84 -1.66 15.61
CA LYS A 238 -6.29 -1.15 14.31
C LYS A 238 -5.13 -1.08 13.32
N HIS A 239 -3.97 -0.53 13.71
CA HIS A 239 -2.78 -0.47 12.85
C HIS A 239 -2.29 -1.86 12.42
N ILE A 240 -2.28 -2.84 13.33
CA ILE A 240 -1.91 -4.24 13.00
C ILE A 240 -2.86 -4.80 11.94
N ALA A 241 -4.17 -4.61 12.13
CA ALA A 241 -5.18 -5.10 11.20
C ALA A 241 -5.06 -4.46 9.81
N PHE A 242 -4.83 -3.13 9.75
CA PHE A 242 -4.60 -2.40 8.50
C PHE A 242 -3.34 -2.88 7.77
N ALA A 243 -2.22 -3.05 8.48
CA ALA A 243 -0.97 -3.54 7.92
C ALA A 243 -1.11 -4.97 7.39
N LEU A 244 -1.74 -5.86 8.17
CA LEU A 244 -2.00 -7.24 7.79
C LEU A 244 -2.92 -7.33 6.55
N ALA A 245 -4.01 -6.56 6.51
CA ALA A 245 -4.90 -6.51 5.35
C ALA A 245 -4.17 -6.11 4.08
N ASN A 246 -3.31 -5.09 4.14
CA ASN A 246 -2.54 -4.65 2.98
C ASN A 246 -1.48 -5.68 2.55
N LEU A 247 -0.77 -6.31 3.50
CA LEU A 247 0.19 -7.37 3.18
C LEU A 247 -0.47 -8.59 2.55
N LEU A 248 -1.65 -8.99 3.03
CA LEU A 248 -2.45 -10.06 2.44
C LEU A 248 -2.91 -9.70 1.02
N ARG A 249 -3.39 -8.48 0.78
CA ARG A 249 -3.72 -8.00 -0.57
C ARG A 249 -2.52 -8.08 -1.51
N ARG A 250 -1.37 -7.54 -1.09
CA ARG A 250 -0.14 -7.58 -1.88
C ARG A 250 0.34 -9.01 -2.14
N ARG A 251 0.16 -9.92 -1.18
CA ARG A 251 0.45 -11.34 -1.36
C ARG A 251 -0.46 -11.96 -2.41
N CYS A 252 -1.74 -11.63 -2.43
CA CYS A 252 -2.64 -12.04 -3.52
C CYS A 252 -2.16 -11.47 -4.87
N GLU A 253 -1.81 -10.19 -4.93
CA GLU A 253 -1.36 -9.50 -6.15
C GLU A 253 0.04 -9.95 -6.65
N SER A 254 0.81 -10.67 -5.84
CA SER A 254 2.18 -11.12 -6.15
C SER A 254 2.28 -12.05 -7.36
N SER A 255 1.22 -12.81 -7.67
CA SER A 255 1.14 -13.65 -8.86
C SER A 255 -0.30 -13.79 -9.34
N THR A 256 -0.48 -14.05 -10.62
CA THR A 256 -1.82 -14.29 -11.21
C THR A 256 -2.52 -15.51 -10.58
N SER A 257 -1.75 -16.55 -10.23
CA SER A 257 -2.29 -17.75 -9.58
C SER A 257 -2.77 -17.48 -8.16
N ARG A 258 -2.05 -16.68 -7.37
CA ARG A 258 -2.45 -16.28 -6.02
C ARG A 258 -3.65 -15.35 -6.06
N LEU A 259 -3.64 -14.37 -6.96
CA LEU A 259 -4.78 -13.46 -7.15
C LEU A 259 -6.06 -14.25 -7.48
N TYR A 260 -5.96 -15.21 -8.39
CA TYR A 260 -7.08 -16.10 -8.70
C TYR A 260 -7.52 -16.94 -7.48
N ALA A 261 -6.58 -17.47 -6.68
CA ALA A 261 -6.92 -18.20 -5.47
C ALA A 261 -7.66 -17.33 -4.44
N CYS A 262 -7.20 -16.10 -4.19
CA CYS A 262 -7.85 -15.16 -3.29
C CYS A 262 -9.25 -14.77 -3.78
N ASN A 263 -9.39 -14.42 -5.08
CA ASN A 263 -10.66 -13.98 -5.65
C ASN A 263 -11.72 -15.10 -5.74
N ASN A 264 -11.30 -16.36 -5.73
CA ASN A 264 -12.23 -17.51 -5.71
C ASN A 264 -12.38 -18.14 -4.32
N GLY A 265 -11.94 -17.46 -3.25
CA GLY A 265 -12.08 -17.95 -1.87
C GLY A 265 -11.30 -19.24 -1.61
N LYS A 266 -10.20 -19.50 -2.33
CA LYS A 266 -9.33 -20.68 -2.13
C LYS A 266 -8.14 -20.41 -1.23
N ASP A 267 -7.84 -19.15 -0.94
CA ASP A 267 -6.75 -18.77 -0.04
C ASP A 267 -7.19 -18.82 1.42
N LYS A 268 -6.59 -19.74 2.19
CA LYS A 268 -6.95 -19.99 3.58
C LYS A 268 -6.70 -18.77 4.47
N ASP A 269 -5.58 -18.08 4.27
CA ASP A 269 -5.15 -17.00 5.15
C ASP A 269 -6.04 -15.76 5.00
N VAL A 270 -6.40 -15.44 3.76
CA VAL A 270 -7.35 -14.37 3.43
C VAL A 270 -8.74 -14.70 3.99
N ASN A 271 -9.24 -15.90 3.75
CA ASN A 271 -10.57 -16.30 4.24
C ASN A 271 -10.64 -16.31 5.78
N GLU A 272 -9.59 -16.79 6.45
CA GLU A 272 -9.49 -16.78 7.90
C GLU A 272 -9.45 -15.35 8.45
N PHE A 273 -8.67 -14.47 7.81
CA PHE A 273 -8.60 -13.07 8.19
C PHE A 273 -9.95 -12.36 8.03
N ILE A 274 -10.63 -12.56 6.89
CA ILE A 274 -11.98 -12.01 6.66
C ILE A 274 -12.92 -12.51 7.76
N THR A 275 -13.00 -13.82 7.97
CA THR A 275 -13.92 -14.43 8.97
C THR A 275 -13.67 -13.91 10.38
N ARG A 276 -12.41 -13.77 10.79
CA ARG A 276 -12.07 -13.24 12.13
C ARG A 276 -12.40 -11.76 12.24
N THR A 277 -12.16 -10.98 11.20
CA THR A 277 -12.40 -9.53 11.18
C THR A 277 -13.89 -9.22 11.14
N THR A 278 -14.71 -10.05 10.49
CA THR A 278 -16.16 -9.86 10.35
C THR A 278 -16.98 -10.45 11.49
N ASN A 279 -16.36 -11.20 12.41
CA ASN A 279 -17.02 -11.75 13.59
C ASN A 279 -17.23 -10.66 14.66
N CYS A 280 -18.12 -9.71 14.36
CA CYS A 280 -18.42 -8.53 15.16
C CYS A 280 -19.91 -8.48 15.53
N SER A 281 -20.22 -8.15 16.78
CA SER A 281 -21.60 -7.94 17.26
C SER A 281 -21.95 -6.46 17.49
N ASP A 282 -20.96 -5.61 17.76
CA ASP A 282 -21.14 -4.19 18.02
C ASP A 282 -20.90 -3.31 16.79
N LEU A 283 -21.57 -2.17 16.75
CA LEU A 283 -21.50 -1.18 15.67
C LEU A 283 -20.06 -0.72 15.40
N HIS A 284 -19.28 -0.45 16.47
CA HIS A 284 -17.91 0.05 16.35
C HIS A 284 -16.96 -1.00 15.75
N CYS A 285 -17.08 -2.27 16.17
CA CYS A 285 -16.35 -3.39 15.57
C CYS A 285 -16.73 -3.56 14.09
N GLN A 286 -18.02 -3.50 13.74
CA GLN A 286 -18.46 -3.63 12.36
C GLN A 286 -17.93 -2.50 11.46
N LEU A 287 -17.93 -1.25 11.94
CA LEU A 287 -17.31 -0.11 11.25
C LEU A 287 -15.81 -0.31 11.06
N ASN A 288 -15.10 -0.67 12.13
CA ASN A 288 -13.66 -0.95 12.05
C ASN A 288 -13.35 -2.10 11.09
N ALA A 289 -14.18 -3.14 11.07
CA ALA A 289 -14.03 -4.27 10.15
C ALA A 289 -14.15 -3.80 8.69
N LEU A 290 -15.19 -3.04 8.35
CA LEU A 290 -15.36 -2.49 7.00
C LEU A 290 -14.18 -1.59 6.61
N GLN A 291 -13.71 -0.73 7.52
CA GLN A 291 -12.56 0.14 7.31
C GLN A 291 -11.28 -0.66 7.04
N VAL A 292 -10.97 -1.69 7.83
CA VAL A 292 -9.80 -2.57 7.64
C VAL A 292 -9.89 -3.28 6.28
N LEU A 293 -11.08 -3.76 5.90
CA LEU A 293 -11.29 -4.48 4.65
C LEU A 293 -11.14 -3.60 3.39
N THR A 294 -11.09 -2.27 3.50
CA THR A 294 -10.75 -1.37 2.37
C THR A 294 -9.35 -1.65 1.79
N ASN A 295 -8.45 -2.18 2.62
CA ASN A 295 -7.12 -2.63 2.21
C ASN A 295 -7.12 -4.04 1.61
N LEU A 296 -8.24 -4.77 1.63
CA LEU A 296 -8.38 -6.13 1.14
C LEU A 296 -9.52 -6.23 0.10
N ARG A 297 -9.19 -5.88 -1.14
CA ARG A 297 -10.16 -5.71 -2.25
C ARG A 297 -10.45 -7.03 -2.99
N THR A 298 -10.75 -8.09 -2.25
CA THR A 298 -11.00 -9.43 -2.82
C THR A 298 -12.49 -9.75 -2.89
N ALA A 299 -12.92 -10.68 -3.74
CA ALA A 299 -14.33 -11.06 -3.85
C ALA A 299 -14.96 -11.48 -2.51
N GLY A 300 -14.18 -12.05 -1.59
CA GLY A 300 -14.65 -12.54 -0.29
C GLY A 300 -15.18 -11.46 0.65
N VAL A 301 -14.84 -10.18 0.43
CA VAL A 301 -15.33 -9.09 1.30
C VAL A 301 -16.71 -8.57 0.90
N VAL A 302 -17.12 -8.81 -0.35
CA VAL A 302 -18.38 -8.30 -0.92
C VAL A 302 -19.61 -8.76 -0.15
N PRO A 303 -19.77 -10.04 0.24
CA PRO A 303 -20.94 -10.49 1.01
C PRO A 303 -21.12 -9.77 2.34
N TYR A 304 -20.01 -9.42 3.01
CA TYR A 304 -20.05 -8.70 4.29
C TYR A 304 -20.46 -7.23 4.11
N ALA A 305 -20.05 -6.57 3.03
CA ALA A 305 -20.52 -5.22 2.71
C ALA A 305 -22.00 -5.22 2.30
N ASP A 306 -22.42 -6.21 1.51
CA ASP A 306 -23.77 -6.33 0.95
C ASP A 306 -24.86 -6.44 2.04
N GLN A 307 -24.56 -7.05 3.19
CA GLN A 307 -25.53 -7.21 4.28
C GLN A 307 -26.03 -5.89 4.89
N PHE A 308 -25.26 -4.80 4.70
CA PHE A 308 -25.59 -3.47 5.24
C PHE A 308 -26.31 -2.58 4.22
N LEU A 309 -26.52 -3.04 2.98
CA LEU A 309 -27.17 -2.26 1.93
C LEU A 309 -28.69 -2.34 2.03
N CYS A 310 -29.37 -1.19 2.10
CA CYS A 310 -30.84 -1.09 2.10
C CYS A 310 -31.53 -1.92 3.17
N THR A 311 -30.94 -1.95 4.36
CA THR A 311 -31.51 -2.52 5.58
C THR A 311 -32.66 -1.66 6.11
N ASN A 312 -33.41 -2.19 7.08
CA ASN A 312 -34.50 -1.46 7.75
C ASN A 312 -34.01 -0.72 9.02
N ASP A 313 -32.80 -1.02 9.48
CA ASP A 313 -32.28 -0.52 10.75
C ASP A 313 -31.64 0.86 10.55
N LYS A 314 -32.07 1.85 11.34
CA LYS A 314 -31.50 3.20 11.29
C LYS A 314 -30.08 3.24 11.83
N ALA A 315 -29.74 2.37 12.80
CA ALA A 315 -28.39 2.28 13.35
C ALA A 315 -27.33 1.86 12.32
N SER A 316 -27.74 1.44 11.11
CA SER A 316 -26.83 1.01 10.05
C SER A 316 -26.53 2.05 8.97
N GLN A 317 -26.90 3.34 9.12
CA GLN A 317 -26.54 4.37 8.13
C GLN A 317 -25.02 4.53 7.97
N SER A 318 -24.29 4.67 9.09
CA SER A 318 -22.81 4.76 9.08
C SER A 318 -22.16 3.49 8.55
N LEU A 319 -22.75 2.32 8.83
CA LEU A 319 -22.34 1.03 8.26
C LEU A 319 -22.56 0.99 6.75
N GLN A 320 -23.71 1.47 6.26
CA GLN A 320 -24.03 1.51 4.84
C GLN A 320 -23.04 2.43 4.11
N LYS A 321 -22.77 3.64 4.63
CA LYS A 321 -21.76 4.56 4.08
C LYS A 321 -20.41 3.86 3.92
N THR A 322 -19.94 3.22 4.99
CA THR A 322 -18.63 2.54 5.00
C THR A 322 -18.62 1.30 4.07
N ALA A 323 -19.72 0.56 4.00
CA ALA A 323 -19.88 -0.57 3.10
C ALA A 323 -19.89 -0.14 1.62
N LEU A 324 -20.58 0.94 1.29
CA LEU A 324 -20.58 1.53 -0.06
C LEU A 324 -19.19 2.02 -0.46
N ARG A 325 -18.45 2.62 0.47
CA ARG A 325 -17.03 3.00 0.25
C ARG A 325 -16.15 1.78 -0.01
N LEU A 326 -16.34 0.68 0.71
CA LEU A 326 -15.63 -0.57 0.42
C LEU A 326 -15.98 -1.10 -0.98
N LEU A 327 -17.27 -1.09 -1.35
CA LEU A 327 -17.72 -1.56 -2.66
C LEU A 327 -17.24 -0.67 -3.82
N SER A 328 -16.95 0.61 -3.59
CA SER A 328 -16.39 1.48 -4.65
C SER A 328 -14.94 1.15 -4.98
N LEU A 329 -14.26 0.39 -4.12
CA LEU A 329 -12.87 -0.02 -4.26
C LEU A 329 -12.68 -1.43 -4.84
N VAL A 330 -13.72 -2.27 -4.87
CA VAL A 330 -13.63 -3.64 -5.40
C VAL A 330 -13.83 -3.69 -6.92
N ASP A 331 -13.30 -4.73 -7.55
CA ASP A 331 -13.50 -4.94 -8.99
C ASP A 331 -14.98 -5.21 -9.31
N PHE A 332 -15.46 -4.64 -10.41
CA PHE A 332 -16.86 -4.78 -10.85
C PHE A 332 -17.26 -6.23 -11.12
N GLU A 333 -16.30 -7.12 -11.37
CA GLU A 333 -16.52 -8.55 -11.61
C GLU A 333 -17.12 -9.25 -10.39
N PHE A 334 -16.89 -8.72 -9.18
CA PHE A 334 -17.39 -9.31 -7.94
C PHE A 334 -18.80 -8.82 -7.55
N LEU A 335 -19.35 -7.86 -8.30
CA LEU A 335 -20.65 -7.26 -7.98
C LEU A 335 -21.75 -8.04 -8.69
N ASP A 336 -22.55 -8.84 -7.97
CA ASP A 336 -23.66 -9.57 -8.57
C ASP A 336 -24.84 -8.66 -8.94
N THR A 337 -25.77 -9.17 -9.77
CA THR A 337 -26.96 -8.41 -10.19
C THR A 337 -27.83 -7.98 -8.99
N SER A 338 -27.92 -8.79 -7.94
CA SER A 338 -28.63 -8.46 -6.70
C SER A 338 -28.08 -7.21 -6.02
N ILE A 339 -26.75 -7.07 -5.99
CA ILE A 339 -26.05 -5.91 -5.41
C ILE A 339 -26.33 -4.68 -6.27
N ILE A 340 -26.24 -4.81 -7.60
CA ILE A 340 -26.56 -3.72 -8.52
C ILE A 340 -28.01 -3.25 -8.34
N ASP A 341 -28.96 -4.15 -8.19
CA ASP A 341 -30.37 -3.79 -7.97
C ASP A 341 -30.55 -3.03 -6.65
N ARG A 342 -29.82 -3.40 -5.59
CA ARG A 342 -29.80 -2.63 -4.33
C ARG A 342 -29.17 -1.26 -4.53
N LEU A 343 -28.04 -1.14 -5.21
CA LEU A 343 -27.38 0.13 -5.50
C LEU A 343 -28.27 1.06 -6.34
N LEU A 344 -29.03 0.54 -7.30
CA LEU A 344 -30.02 1.31 -8.06
C LEU A 344 -31.17 1.81 -7.17
N ARG A 345 -31.59 1.02 -6.16
CA ARG A 345 -32.58 1.48 -5.17
C ARG A 345 -32.00 2.57 -4.26
N ILE A 346 -30.74 2.45 -3.84
CA ILE A 346 -30.03 3.50 -3.08
C ILE A 346 -30.01 4.79 -3.88
N PHE A 347 -29.55 4.74 -5.13
CA PHE A 347 -29.48 5.89 -6.02
C PHE A 347 -30.84 6.60 -6.20
N ARG A 348 -31.95 5.84 -6.22
CA ARG A 348 -33.32 6.36 -6.38
C ARG A 348 -34.02 6.69 -5.06
N ASP A 349 -33.36 6.57 -3.90
CA ASP A 349 -34.00 6.71 -2.58
C ASP A 349 -35.25 5.81 -2.43
N ALA A 350 -35.14 4.56 -2.87
CA ALA A 350 -36.24 3.58 -2.85
C ALA A 350 -36.02 2.46 -1.83
N CYS A 351 -35.09 2.66 -0.89
CA CYS A 351 -34.81 1.71 0.18
C CYS A 351 -35.68 2.01 1.41
N PRO A 352 -35.91 1.01 2.29
CA PRO A 352 -36.69 1.23 3.50
C PRO A 352 -36.07 2.30 4.42
N LEU A 353 -34.74 2.29 4.51
CA LEU A 353 -33.94 3.35 5.10
C LEU A 353 -33.87 4.56 4.14
N PRO A 354 -34.16 5.79 4.60
CA PRO A 354 -33.93 7.00 3.79
C PRO A 354 -32.45 7.13 3.43
N GLN A 355 -32.17 7.50 2.17
CA GLN A 355 -30.81 7.56 1.65
C GLN A 355 -30.28 8.99 1.69
N SER A 356 -29.07 9.15 2.23
CA SER A 356 -28.35 10.43 2.21
C SER A 356 -27.80 10.75 0.82
N THR A 357 -27.43 12.01 0.58
CA THR A 357 -26.65 12.39 -0.62
C THR A 357 -25.38 11.56 -0.71
N THR A 358 -24.73 11.25 0.43
CA THR A 358 -23.51 10.46 0.49
C THR A 358 -23.69 9.02 0.05
N ASP A 359 -24.77 8.38 0.47
CA ASP A 359 -25.11 7.03 0.00
C ASP A 359 -25.31 7.00 -1.52
N GLN A 360 -25.97 8.03 -2.04
CA GLN A 360 -26.27 8.15 -3.47
C GLN A 360 -25.03 8.45 -4.33
N THR A 361 -24.09 9.29 -3.85
CA THR A 361 -22.82 9.56 -4.55
C THR A 361 -21.92 8.32 -4.53
N PHE A 362 -21.82 7.59 -3.42
CA PHE A 362 -21.07 6.33 -3.40
C PHE A 362 -21.73 5.25 -4.27
N ALA A 363 -23.06 5.12 -4.25
CA ALA A 363 -23.75 4.20 -5.16
C ALA A 363 -23.45 4.56 -6.62
N THR A 364 -23.37 5.86 -6.95
CA THR A 364 -22.96 6.34 -8.27
C THR A 364 -21.56 5.85 -8.62
N ASP A 365 -20.58 6.00 -7.72
CA ASP A 365 -19.21 5.53 -7.93
C ASP A 365 -19.15 4.03 -8.26
N VAL A 366 -19.85 3.21 -7.48
CA VAL A 366 -19.90 1.75 -7.69
C VAL A 366 -20.55 1.42 -9.03
N LEU A 367 -21.70 2.04 -9.34
CA LEU A 367 -22.44 1.78 -10.58
C LEU A 367 -21.64 2.22 -11.82
N MET A 368 -20.92 3.34 -11.75
CA MET A 368 -20.08 3.83 -12.85
C MET A 368 -18.93 2.87 -13.18
N ASN A 369 -18.35 2.20 -12.17
CA ASN A 369 -17.30 1.19 -12.38
C ASN A 369 -17.80 -0.06 -13.15
N THR A 370 -19.11 -0.31 -13.19
CA THR A 370 -19.70 -1.46 -13.92
C THR A 370 -19.91 -1.21 -15.41
N ILE A 371 -19.78 0.05 -15.86
CA ILE A 371 -20.01 0.47 -17.24
C ILE A 371 -18.66 0.47 -17.98
N PRO A 372 -18.57 -0.11 -19.22
CA PRO A 372 -19.67 -0.51 -20.10
C PRO A 372 -20.07 -1.98 -20.03
N GLN A 373 -19.43 -2.81 -19.21
CA GLN A 373 -19.66 -4.26 -19.17
C GLN A 373 -21.12 -4.60 -18.84
N ARG A 374 -21.79 -3.77 -18.03
CA ARG A 374 -23.21 -3.89 -17.69
C ARG A 374 -24.01 -2.71 -18.26
N ILE A 375 -24.24 -2.75 -19.57
CA ILE A 375 -25.00 -1.76 -20.38
C ILE A 375 -26.37 -1.41 -19.77
N SER A 376 -27.05 -2.37 -19.12
CA SER A 376 -28.35 -2.14 -18.49
C SER A 376 -28.30 -1.04 -17.42
N VAL A 377 -27.19 -0.93 -16.68
CA VAL A 377 -27.02 0.04 -15.57
C VAL A 377 -27.19 1.47 -16.07
N GLY A 378 -26.49 1.87 -17.14
CA GLY A 378 -26.64 3.23 -17.66
C GLY A 378 -28.03 3.49 -18.27
N THR A 379 -28.70 2.44 -18.77
CA THR A 379 -30.11 2.56 -19.19
C THR A 379 -31.02 2.87 -18.00
N TYR A 380 -30.83 2.18 -16.87
CA TYR A 380 -31.58 2.46 -15.64
C TYR A 380 -31.30 3.87 -15.11
N LEU A 381 -30.03 4.27 -15.05
CA LEU A 381 -29.63 5.60 -14.59
C LEU A 381 -30.29 6.71 -15.42
N LEU A 382 -30.25 6.61 -16.75
CA LEU A 382 -30.87 7.60 -17.64
C LEU A 382 -32.40 7.62 -17.57
N ARG A 383 -33.05 6.48 -17.27
CA ARG A 383 -34.51 6.43 -17.05
C ARG A 383 -34.96 7.13 -15.77
N MET A 384 -34.04 7.32 -14.83
CA MET A 384 -34.31 8.03 -13.58
C MET A 384 -34.13 9.55 -13.71
N GLU A 385 -33.64 10.05 -14.85
CA GLU A 385 -33.55 11.49 -15.09
C GLU A 385 -34.94 12.14 -15.03
N SER A 386 -35.02 13.24 -14.30
CA SER A 386 -36.23 14.08 -14.18
C SER A 386 -35.88 15.51 -14.55
N LEU A 387 -36.85 16.22 -15.13
CA LEU A 387 -36.76 17.67 -15.37
C LEU A 387 -36.80 18.48 -14.08
N LYS A 388 -37.23 17.86 -12.97
CA LYS A 388 -37.24 18.41 -11.62
C LYS A 388 -36.64 17.35 -10.70
N PRO A 389 -35.30 17.33 -10.54
CA PRO A 389 -34.64 16.31 -9.74
C PRO A 389 -34.85 16.56 -8.25
N ASP A 390 -35.09 15.49 -7.49
CA ASP A 390 -35.32 15.56 -6.03
C ASP A 390 -34.05 15.93 -5.25
N ASN A 391 -32.87 15.58 -5.78
CA ASN A 391 -31.57 15.89 -5.19
C ASN A 391 -30.63 16.43 -6.28
N HIS A 392 -30.42 17.75 -6.28
CA HIS A 392 -29.56 18.41 -7.25
C HIS A 392 -28.08 18.00 -7.11
N GLU A 393 -27.59 17.83 -5.88
CA GLU A 393 -26.20 17.46 -5.57
C GLU A 393 -25.83 16.09 -6.15
N LYS A 394 -26.68 15.08 -5.94
CA LYS A 394 -26.50 13.74 -6.55
C LYS A 394 -26.39 13.81 -8.07
N TRP A 395 -27.30 14.53 -8.72
CA TRP A 395 -27.34 14.56 -10.19
C TRP A 395 -26.16 15.33 -10.77
N ALA A 396 -25.70 16.40 -10.13
CA ALA A 396 -24.50 17.12 -10.53
C ALA A 396 -23.27 16.22 -10.44
N TYR A 397 -23.12 15.55 -9.31
CA TYR A 397 -22.07 14.55 -9.11
C TYR A 397 -22.12 13.43 -10.17
N PHE A 398 -23.30 12.92 -10.50
CA PHE A 398 -23.47 11.89 -11.54
C PHE A 398 -23.05 12.39 -12.92
N TYR A 399 -23.48 13.60 -13.33
CA TYR A 399 -23.12 14.12 -14.64
C TYR A 399 -21.64 14.40 -14.78
N ASP A 400 -21.00 14.90 -13.73
CA ASP A 400 -19.55 15.09 -13.68
C ASP A 400 -18.82 13.74 -13.71
N SER A 401 -19.32 12.74 -12.97
CA SER A 401 -18.78 11.37 -13.02
C SER A 401 -18.83 10.81 -14.44
N VAL A 402 -19.97 10.97 -15.13
CA VAL A 402 -20.10 10.58 -16.55
C VAL A 402 -19.11 11.35 -17.42
N ALA A 403 -18.98 12.66 -17.24
CA ALA A 403 -18.04 13.47 -18.02
C ALA A 403 -16.59 12.99 -17.82
N GLN A 404 -16.17 12.72 -16.58
CA GLN A 404 -14.83 12.23 -16.30
C GLN A 404 -14.58 10.82 -16.86
N CYS A 405 -15.51 9.88 -16.67
CA CYS A 405 -15.36 8.54 -17.22
C CYS A 405 -15.23 8.53 -18.75
N ARG A 406 -15.94 9.44 -19.44
CA ARG A 406 -15.84 9.61 -20.90
C ARG A 406 -14.46 10.15 -21.33
N LEU A 407 -13.86 11.05 -20.55
CA LEU A 407 -12.51 11.55 -20.82
C LEU A 407 -11.43 10.47 -20.63
N VAL A 408 -11.65 9.54 -19.70
CA VAL A 408 -10.66 8.51 -19.36
C VAL A 408 -10.71 7.29 -20.28
N SER A 409 -11.89 6.92 -20.79
CA SER A 409 -12.12 5.70 -21.57
C SER A 409 -12.95 5.94 -22.82
N GLU A 410 -12.33 5.75 -23.99
CA GLU A 410 -12.98 5.87 -25.30
C GLU A 410 -14.18 4.91 -25.43
N LYS A 411 -14.08 3.70 -24.86
CA LYS A 411 -15.19 2.73 -24.84
C LYS A 411 -16.39 3.26 -24.06
N VAL A 412 -16.15 3.96 -22.96
CA VAL A 412 -17.21 4.57 -22.14
C VAL A 412 -17.78 5.79 -22.86
N ASP A 413 -16.95 6.57 -23.57
CA ASP A 413 -17.42 7.69 -24.39
C ASP A 413 -18.35 7.26 -25.53
N ASP A 414 -17.95 6.25 -26.31
CA ASP A 414 -18.80 5.68 -27.37
C ASP A 414 -20.11 5.13 -26.80
N TYR A 415 -20.05 4.44 -25.65
CA TYR A 415 -21.24 3.95 -24.94
C TYR A 415 -22.22 5.09 -24.59
N TRP A 416 -21.77 6.13 -23.89
CA TRP A 416 -22.65 7.24 -23.50
C TRP A 416 -23.14 8.06 -24.69
N THR A 417 -22.30 8.22 -25.72
CA THR A 417 -22.67 8.90 -26.96
C THR A 417 -23.82 8.17 -27.65
N ARG A 418 -23.72 6.84 -27.80
CA ARG A 418 -24.82 6.02 -28.35
C ARG A 418 -26.07 6.05 -27.48
N MET A 419 -25.91 5.97 -26.16
CA MET A 419 -27.03 6.04 -25.24
C MET A 419 -27.81 7.36 -25.37
N ARG A 420 -27.12 8.49 -25.54
CA ARG A 420 -27.75 9.81 -25.72
C ARG A 420 -28.36 10.04 -27.11
N GLN A 421 -28.08 9.19 -28.11
CA GLN A 421 -28.72 9.25 -29.43
C GLN A 421 -30.14 8.69 -29.40
N PHE A 422 -30.48 7.80 -28.44
CA PHE A 422 -31.84 7.30 -28.32
C PHE A 422 -32.80 8.43 -27.94
N ARG A 423 -33.94 8.51 -28.65
CA ARG A 423 -34.96 9.56 -28.45
C ARG A 423 -35.41 9.69 -26.99
N VAL A 424 -35.46 8.58 -26.25
CA VAL A 424 -35.90 8.52 -24.84
C VAL A 424 -34.87 9.13 -23.88
N PHE A 425 -33.58 9.18 -24.26
CA PHE A 425 -32.48 9.63 -23.41
C PHE A 425 -31.80 10.90 -23.91
N LYS A 426 -32.43 11.57 -24.88
CA LYS A 426 -31.91 12.81 -25.46
C LYS A 426 -31.72 13.85 -24.36
N ALA A 427 -30.52 14.43 -24.30
CA ALA A 427 -30.19 15.41 -23.28
C ALA A 427 -31.12 16.64 -23.39
N ASN A 428 -31.58 17.11 -22.24
CA ASN A 428 -32.31 18.38 -22.09
C ASN A 428 -31.45 19.35 -21.28
N TYR A 429 -31.43 20.63 -21.65
CA TYR A 429 -30.72 21.66 -20.89
C TYR A 429 -31.19 21.71 -19.42
N LEU A 430 -32.47 21.49 -19.17
CA LEU A 430 -33.03 21.45 -17.81
C LEU A 430 -32.46 20.32 -16.96
N HIS A 431 -32.03 19.20 -17.55
CA HIS A 431 -31.36 18.15 -16.79
C HIS A 431 -30.01 18.61 -16.23
N ARG A 432 -29.38 19.62 -16.84
CA ARG A 432 -28.05 20.14 -16.47
C ARG A 432 -28.10 21.47 -15.71
N SER A 433 -29.27 22.10 -15.61
CA SER A 433 -29.46 23.34 -14.86
C SER A 433 -29.68 23.04 -13.38
N LEU A 434 -28.68 22.43 -12.74
CA LEU A 434 -28.70 22.05 -11.33
C LEU A 434 -28.10 23.15 -10.45
N LEU A 435 -28.66 23.32 -9.26
CA LEU A 435 -28.10 24.14 -8.19
C LEU A 435 -27.37 23.21 -7.23
N ALA A 436 -26.07 23.02 -7.43
CA ALA A 436 -25.26 22.06 -6.70
C ALA A 436 -23.78 22.45 -6.71
N SER A 437 -23.06 22.06 -5.67
CA SER A 437 -21.60 22.26 -5.54
C SER A 437 -20.80 20.96 -5.60
N SER A 438 -21.47 19.81 -5.48
CA SER A 438 -20.87 18.49 -5.63
C SER A 438 -20.33 18.30 -7.04
N ASN A 439 -19.10 17.81 -7.16
CA ASN A 439 -18.41 17.71 -8.43
C ASN A 439 -17.46 16.52 -8.50
N VAL A 440 -17.17 16.10 -9.71
CA VAL A 440 -16.11 15.12 -10.01
C VAL A 440 -15.20 15.68 -11.07
N PHE A 441 -13.95 15.92 -10.69
CA PHE A 441 -12.97 16.60 -11.52
C PHE A 441 -11.69 15.79 -11.65
N GLY A 442 -11.33 15.43 -12.88
CA GLY A 442 -10.10 14.73 -13.20
C GLY A 442 -9.27 15.53 -14.19
N ILE A 443 -7.95 15.55 -13.99
CA ILE A 443 -7.02 16.14 -14.94
C ILE A 443 -5.80 15.27 -15.13
N LYS A 444 -5.40 15.09 -16.39
CA LYS A 444 -4.11 14.53 -16.77
C LYS A 444 -3.13 15.69 -16.92
N PHE A 445 -2.17 15.78 -16.02
CA PHE A 445 -1.26 16.93 -15.98
C PHE A 445 0.16 16.60 -16.47
N ALA A 446 0.53 15.32 -16.61
CA ALA A 446 1.76 14.93 -17.29
C ALA A 446 1.60 13.61 -18.07
N GLU A 447 2.33 13.48 -19.17
CA GLU A 447 2.43 12.26 -19.95
C GLU A 447 3.87 12.03 -20.40
N LYS A 448 4.34 10.80 -20.25
CA LYS A 448 5.65 10.38 -20.72
C LYS A 448 5.60 8.93 -21.18
N HIS A 449 5.88 8.70 -22.46
CA HIS A 449 5.76 7.39 -23.11
C HIS A 449 4.34 6.81 -22.94
N ASN A 450 4.24 5.61 -22.34
CA ASN A 450 2.97 4.92 -22.08
C ASN A 450 2.45 5.17 -20.65
N TYR A 451 2.98 6.18 -19.95
CA TYR A 451 2.58 6.52 -18.60
C TYR A 451 2.01 7.94 -18.55
N GLY A 452 0.79 8.08 -18.02
CA GLY A 452 0.14 9.35 -17.76
C GLY A 452 -0.05 9.57 -16.28
N LEU A 453 0.37 10.72 -15.76
CA LEU A 453 0.08 11.14 -14.39
C LEU A 453 -1.25 11.91 -14.39
N GLN A 454 -2.16 11.50 -13.52
CA GLN A 454 -3.50 12.04 -13.43
C GLN A 454 -3.89 12.27 -11.97
N SER A 455 -4.63 13.34 -11.73
CA SER A 455 -5.34 13.56 -10.47
C SER A 455 -6.84 13.44 -10.68
N LEU A 456 -7.54 12.94 -9.67
CA LEU A 456 -8.99 12.84 -9.60
C LEU A 456 -9.42 13.38 -8.24
N SER A 457 -10.38 14.29 -8.24
CA SER A 457 -11.04 14.81 -7.06
C SER A 457 -12.53 14.54 -7.17
N LYS A 458 -13.12 13.94 -6.14
CA LYS A 458 -14.56 13.73 -5.99
C LYS A 458 -15.00 14.48 -4.76
N THR A 459 -15.79 15.53 -4.93
CA THR A 459 -16.24 16.37 -3.81
C THR A 459 -17.74 16.30 -3.68
N GLU A 460 -18.19 16.18 -2.44
CA GLU A 460 -19.60 16.14 -2.10
C GLU A 460 -19.94 17.29 -1.17
N PHE A 461 -21.02 17.98 -1.52
CA PHE A 461 -21.69 18.98 -0.71
C PHE A 461 -23.14 18.58 -0.48
N ASN A 462 -23.69 19.01 0.64
CA ASN A 462 -25.12 18.93 0.93
C ASN A 462 -25.55 20.26 1.55
N GLY A 463 -26.51 20.96 0.94
CA GLY A 463 -26.94 22.27 1.44
C GLY A 463 -25.85 23.35 1.45
N GLY A 464 -24.84 23.22 0.58
CA GLY A 464 -23.64 24.08 0.59
C GLY A 464 -22.62 23.73 1.68
N ILE A 465 -22.89 22.74 2.53
CA ILE A 465 -21.96 22.24 3.54
C ILE A 465 -21.11 21.13 2.93
N PHE A 466 -19.80 21.22 3.12
CA PHE A 466 -18.86 20.20 2.73
C PHE A 466 -19.14 18.89 3.51
N LYS A 467 -19.23 17.76 2.79
CA LYS A 467 -19.47 16.42 3.39
C LYS A 467 -18.32 15.44 3.17
N ARG A 468 -17.77 15.41 1.95
CA ARG A 468 -16.68 14.48 1.61
C ARG A 468 -15.79 15.02 0.50
N ASN A 469 -14.49 14.74 0.57
CA ASN A 469 -13.61 14.79 -0.60
C ASN A 469 -12.77 13.51 -0.70
N ASP A 470 -12.70 12.94 -1.90
CA ASP A 470 -11.72 11.92 -2.24
C ASP A 470 -10.79 12.47 -3.33
N PHE A 471 -9.56 12.77 -2.92
CA PHE A 471 -8.47 13.14 -3.82
C PHE A 471 -7.58 11.93 -4.09
N LEU A 472 -7.28 11.67 -5.36
CA LEU A 472 -6.42 10.58 -5.79
C LEU A 472 -5.43 11.04 -6.86
N LEU A 473 -4.15 10.89 -6.56
CA LEU A 473 -3.06 10.97 -7.51
C LEU A 473 -2.69 9.57 -7.99
N SER A 474 -2.69 9.34 -9.31
CA SER A 474 -2.39 8.03 -9.87
C SER A 474 -1.60 8.10 -11.18
N VAL A 475 -0.86 7.04 -11.46
CA VAL A 475 -0.18 6.82 -12.73
C VAL A 475 -0.98 5.81 -13.55
N LYS A 476 -1.43 6.21 -14.72
CA LYS A 476 -2.02 5.34 -15.73
C LYS A 476 -0.90 4.76 -16.59
N GLY A 477 -0.69 3.46 -16.50
CA GLY A 477 0.30 2.73 -17.30
C GLY A 477 -0.30 2.06 -18.54
N PRO A 478 0.51 1.27 -19.28
CA PRO A 478 0.03 0.52 -20.45
C PRO A 478 -1.05 -0.49 -20.07
N LYS A 479 -2.03 -0.68 -20.98
CA LYS A 479 -3.24 -1.52 -20.79
C LYS A 479 -4.22 -1.00 -19.72
N ASP A 480 -4.33 0.33 -19.58
CA ASP A 480 -5.23 0.97 -18.61
C ASP A 480 -5.01 0.52 -17.16
N ARG A 481 -3.78 0.12 -16.81
CA ARG A 481 -3.44 -0.20 -15.42
C ARG A 481 -3.30 1.09 -14.63
N HIS A 482 -4.08 1.22 -13.57
CA HIS A 482 -4.03 2.36 -12.67
C HIS A 482 -3.18 2.03 -11.44
N PHE A 483 -2.15 2.84 -11.20
CA PHE A 483 -1.30 2.74 -10.03
C PHE A 483 -1.58 3.95 -9.13
N PRO A 484 -2.39 3.79 -8.05
CA PRO A 484 -2.58 4.86 -7.08
C PRO A 484 -1.23 5.18 -6.42
N LEU A 485 -0.85 6.45 -6.34
CA LEU A 485 0.37 6.90 -5.68
C LEU A 485 0.07 7.44 -4.29
N PHE A 486 -0.87 8.38 -4.25
CA PHE A 486 -1.25 9.10 -3.05
C PHE A 486 -2.74 9.43 -3.12
N GLY A 487 -3.42 9.35 -1.99
CA GLY A 487 -4.79 9.82 -1.90
C GLY A 487 -5.10 10.36 -0.52
N ILE A 488 -6.04 11.30 -0.47
CA ILE A 488 -6.57 11.90 0.74
C ILE A 488 -8.08 11.74 0.67
N THR A 489 -8.65 11.10 1.68
CA THR A 489 -10.09 11.16 1.93
C THR A 489 -10.33 12.05 3.12
N THR A 490 -11.25 13.01 2.98
CA THR A 490 -11.76 13.80 4.10
C THR A 490 -13.26 13.59 4.22
N ASP A 491 -13.71 13.33 5.43
CA ASP A 491 -15.11 13.08 5.77
C ASP A 491 -15.54 14.05 6.87
N THR A 492 -16.73 14.62 6.76
CA THR A 492 -17.35 15.45 7.80
C THR A 492 -18.80 15.02 8.05
N ALA A 493 -19.23 15.10 9.30
CA ALA A 493 -20.62 14.86 9.70
C ALA A 493 -21.03 15.84 10.82
N GLY A 494 -22.33 16.07 10.99
CA GLY A 494 -22.88 16.91 12.07
C GLY A 494 -22.62 18.41 11.94
N LEU A 495 -21.92 18.90 10.90
CA LEU A 495 -21.65 20.33 10.71
C LEU A 495 -22.88 21.16 10.32
N ALA A 496 -23.92 20.52 9.80
CA ALA A 496 -25.10 21.20 9.27
C ALA A 496 -25.86 21.96 10.36
N GLU A 497 -26.08 21.31 11.52
CA GLU A 497 -26.83 21.87 12.64
C GLU A 497 -26.22 23.17 13.20
N TYR A 498 -24.91 23.38 12.99
CA TYR A 498 -24.17 24.53 13.53
C TYR A 498 -23.96 25.67 12.54
N LEU A 499 -23.94 25.38 11.23
CA LEU A 499 -23.74 26.40 10.19
C LEU A 499 -25.06 27.01 9.72
N THR A 500 -26.20 26.35 9.96
CA THR A 500 -27.50 26.80 9.48
C THR A 500 -28.32 27.55 10.53
N GLU A 501 -28.16 28.88 10.61
CA GLU A 501 -29.23 29.76 11.13
C GLU A 501 -30.13 30.32 10.00
N SER A 502 -29.85 30.08 8.71
CA SER A 502 -30.50 30.87 7.63
C SER A 502 -30.62 30.27 6.22
N PHE A 503 -30.60 28.94 6.03
CA PHE A 503 -30.97 28.36 4.73
C PHE A 503 -32.24 27.51 4.83
N THR A 504 -33.16 27.77 3.91
CA THR A 504 -34.54 27.29 3.87
C THR A 504 -34.63 25.78 4.08
N THR A 505 -35.45 25.40 5.05
CA THR A 505 -35.91 24.05 5.37
C THR A 505 -36.43 23.31 4.14
N ASP A 506 -35.57 22.50 3.52
CA ASP A 506 -35.97 21.31 2.75
C ASP A 506 -35.06 20.10 3.05
N GLU A 507 -34.15 20.20 4.03
CA GLU A 507 -33.16 19.15 4.26
C GLU A 507 -33.61 18.18 5.35
N ARG A 508 -33.71 16.91 4.95
CA ARG A 508 -33.73 15.75 5.86
C ARG A 508 -32.38 15.70 6.56
N SER A 509 -32.21 16.47 7.62
CA SER A 509 -31.11 16.30 8.56
C SER A 509 -31.20 14.89 9.14
N ASP A 510 -30.05 14.22 9.20
CA ASP A 510 -29.97 12.89 9.79
C ASP A 510 -30.21 13.04 11.30
N PRO A 511 -31.31 12.53 11.88
CA PRO A 511 -31.67 12.78 13.28
C PRO A 511 -30.68 12.19 14.30
N ASP A 512 -29.69 11.42 13.83
CA ASP A 512 -28.64 10.79 14.63
C ASP A 512 -27.23 11.40 14.43
N GLU A 513 -27.02 12.38 13.52
CA GLU A 513 -25.76 13.18 13.42
C GLU A 513 -25.70 14.23 14.56
N LYS A 514 -25.66 13.81 15.82
CA LYS A 514 -25.77 14.73 16.97
C LYS A 514 -24.46 15.40 17.39
N SER A 515 -23.32 14.92 16.90
CA SER A 515 -22.01 15.47 17.23
C SER A 515 -21.23 15.78 15.96
N PRO A 516 -20.65 16.99 15.83
CA PRO A 516 -19.83 17.33 14.69
C PRO A 516 -18.56 16.48 14.73
N GLU A 517 -18.22 15.86 13.61
CA GLU A 517 -16.99 15.08 13.47
C GLU A 517 -16.33 15.39 12.13
N ALA A 518 -15.00 15.33 12.11
CA ALA A 518 -14.23 15.35 10.88
C ALA A 518 -13.07 14.36 10.97
N ALA A 519 -12.89 13.58 9.91
CA ALA A 519 -11.81 12.61 9.81
C ALA A 519 -11.05 12.77 8.49
N VAL A 520 -9.75 12.56 8.55
CA VAL A 520 -8.86 12.51 7.39
C VAL A 520 -8.23 11.13 7.30
N GLN A 521 -8.18 10.57 6.11
CA GLN A 521 -7.54 9.29 5.86
C GLN A 521 -6.60 9.41 4.67
N LEU A 522 -5.34 9.08 4.90
CA LEU A 522 -4.33 9.03 3.85
C LEU A 522 -4.29 7.64 3.21
N SER A 523 -3.87 7.62 1.95
CA SER A 523 -3.51 6.39 1.25
C SER A 523 -2.20 6.56 0.49
N HIS A 524 -1.33 5.56 0.60
CA HIS A 524 -0.04 5.50 -0.09
C HIS A 524 0.02 4.22 -0.91
N PHE A 525 0.30 4.33 -2.21
CA PHE A 525 0.40 3.17 -3.12
C PHE A 525 -0.82 2.24 -3.08
N GLY A 526 -2.00 2.81 -2.84
CA GLY A 526 -3.26 2.09 -2.71
C GLY A 526 -3.50 1.41 -1.36
N ALA A 527 -2.59 1.55 -0.40
CA ALA A 527 -2.79 1.17 0.99
C ALA A 527 -3.34 2.35 1.77
N PHE A 528 -4.53 2.20 2.33
CA PHE A 528 -5.11 3.16 3.27
C PHE A 528 -4.43 3.03 4.63
N LEU A 529 -4.14 4.16 5.26
CA LEU A 529 -3.77 4.23 6.68
C LEU A 529 -5.04 4.29 7.54
N PRO A 530 -4.96 4.02 8.85
CA PRO A 530 -6.08 4.27 9.75
C PRO A 530 -6.54 5.75 9.67
N PRO A 531 -7.86 6.01 9.69
CA PRO A 531 -8.37 7.39 9.68
C PRO A 531 -8.01 8.10 10.99
N ILE A 532 -7.63 9.37 10.87
CA ILE A 532 -7.32 10.29 11.97
C ILE A 532 -8.52 11.20 12.17
N SER A 533 -8.99 11.29 13.41
CA SER A 533 -10.01 12.27 13.79
C SER A 533 -9.35 13.64 13.94
N VAL A 534 -9.85 14.64 13.23
CA VAL A 534 -9.44 16.04 13.37
C VAL A 534 -10.13 16.67 14.57
N PHE A 535 -11.42 16.38 14.73
CA PHE A 535 -12.21 16.71 15.90
C PHE A 535 -13.37 15.72 16.02
N GLU A 536 -13.71 15.39 17.26
CA GLU A 536 -14.90 14.64 17.63
C GLU A 536 -15.70 15.42 18.67
N GLY A 537 -16.91 15.82 18.30
CA GLY A 537 -17.77 16.61 19.16
C GLY A 537 -17.44 18.10 19.19
N TYR A 538 -18.30 18.82 19.90
CA TYR A 538 -18.32 20.28 19.89
C TYR A 538 -17.09 20.92 20.54
N THR A 539 -16.62 20.35 21.65
CA THR A 539 -15.47 20.90 22.39
C THR A 539 -14.19 20.86 21.55
N GLU A 540 -13.94 19.75 20.87
CA GLU A 540 -12.78 19.60 19.99
C GLU A 540 -12.92 20.45 18.73
N LEU A 541 -14.13 20.57 18.16
CA LEU A 541 -14.39 21.48 17.03
C LEU A 541 -14.04 22.93 17.40
N LEU A 542 -14.53 23.41 18.55
CA LEU A 542 -14.20 24.75 19.02
C LEU A 542 -12.70 24.90 19.26
N GLY A 543 -12.06 23.89 19.87
CA GLY A 543 -10.61 23.88 20.04
C GLY A 543 -9.87 24.01 18.70
N ALA A 544 -10.26 23.22 17.70
CA ALA A 544 -9.69 23.26 16.36
C ALA A 544 -9.90 24.62 15.68
N VAL A 545 -11.09 25.23 15.81
CA VAL A 545 -11.41 26.54 15.22
C VAL A 545 -10.68 27.68 15.94
N TRP A 546 -10.61 27.67 17.27
CA TRP A 546 -9.92 28.71 18.04
C TRP A 546 -8.40 28.63 17.89
N ASN A 547 -7.87 27.43 17.68
CA ASN A 547 -6.46 27.20 17.37
C ASN A 547 -6.16 27.29 15.86
N ALA A 548 -7.16 27.55 15.01
CA ALA A 548 -6.97 27.80 13.59
C ALA A 548 -6.48 29.25 13.38
N ASP A 549 -5.24 29.50 13.79
CA ASP A 549 -4.52 30.76 13.62
C ASP A 549 -3.81 30.86 12.24
N GLY A 550 -3.98 29.83 11.40
CA GLY A 550 -3.32 29.71 10.11
C GLY A 550 -1.89 29.13 10.19
N HIS A 551 -1.44 28.73 11.38
CA HIS A 551 -0.22 27.96 11.52
C HIS A 551 -0.41 26.52 11.04
N THR A 552 0.67 25.91 10.57
CA THR A 552 0.70 24.52 10.14
C THR A 552 0.58 23.61 11.36
N ILE A 553 -0.42 22.73 11.34
CA ILE A 553 -0.59 21.66 12.33
C ILE A 553 -0.18 20.36 11.64
N ASP A 554 0.69 19.59 12.28
CA ASP A 554 1.07 18.26 11.80
C ASP A 554 -0.14 17.31 11.94
N GLY A 555 -0.90 17.13 10.86
CA GLY A 555 -2.10 16.28 10.84
C GLY A 555 -1.82 14.79 11.02
N HIS A 556 -0.55 14.39 10.90
CA HIS A 556 0.00 13.18 11.49
C HIS A 556 1.04 13.67 12.50
N ASP A 557 0.75 13.60 13.80
CA ASP A 557 1.65 14.06 14.88
C ASP A 557 2.75 13.03 15.16
N VAL A 558 3.46 12.77 14.09
CA VAL A 558 4.59 11.89 13.95
C VAL A 558 5.32 12.60 12.85
N SER A 559 6.56 12.95 13.08
CA SER A 559 7.50 13.40 12.05
C SER A 559 7.42 12.56 10.74
N THR A 560 6.44 12.83 9.89
CA THR A 560 6.14 12.19 8.61
C THR A 560 6.32 13.19 7.49
N SER A 561 6.18 14.48 7.82
CA SER A 561 6.45 15.65 6.96
C SER A 561 7.95 15.85 6.69
N ASN A 562 8.84 15.15 7.38
CA ASN A 562 10.29 15.27 7.16
C ASN A 562 11.00 13.95 6.85
N TYR A 563 10.27 12.83 6.69
CA TYR A 563 10.92 11.52 6.67
C TYR A 563 10.44 10.59 5.55
N PRO A 564 11.37 10.07 4.72
CA PRO A 564 11.08 9.27 3.53
C PRO A 564 10.35 7.97 3.82
N TYR A 565 9.38 7.69 2.96
CA TYR A 565 8.75 6.38 2.82
C TYR A 565 9.36 5.59 1.67
N PHE A 566 9.37 4.28 1.88
CA PHE A 566 9.89 3.33 0.91
C PHE A 566 8.80 2.87 -0.05
N VAL A 567 9.00 3.11 -1.35
CA VAL A 567 7.98 2.86 -2.38
C VAL A 567 8.22 1.56 -3.11
N GLN A 568 9.48 1.29 -3.46
CA GLN A 568 9.83 0.11 -4.24
C GLN A 568 11.26 -0.35 -3.94
N ASN A 569 11.44 -1.62 -3.56
CA ASN A 569 12.73 -2.30 -3.51
C ASN A 569 12.73 -3.43 -4.53
N ASP A 570 13.32 -3.22 -5.70
CA ASP A 570 13.54 -4.30 -6.66
C ASP A 570 14.88 -5.02 -6.38
N CYS A 571 15.34 -5.05 -5.12
CA CYS A 571 16.63 -5.65 -4.74
C CYS A 571 16.68 -7.18 -4.80
N ASP A 572 15.56 -7.90 -4.69
CA ASP A 572 15.62 -9.31 -4.31
C ASP A 572 15.35 -10.31 -5.44
N GLU A 573 14.60 -9.94 -6.48
CA GLU A 573 14.36 -10.87 -7.60
C GLU A 573 15.20 -10.64 -8.84
N VAL A 574 15.78 -9.44 -9.06
CA VAL A 574 16.47 -9.20 -10.34
C VAL A 574 17.88 -9.75 -10.39
N SER A 575 18.66 -9.79 -9.30
CA SER A 575 19.91 -10.58 -9.35
C SER A 575 20.47 -10.93 -7.98
N GLY A 576 20.12 -12.10 -7.48
CA GLY A 576 21.14 -13.01 -6.97
C GLY A 576 21.49 -13.99 -8.09
N ARG A 577 21.80 -13.48 -9.28
CA ARG A 577 22.19 -14.32 -10.41
C ARG A 577 23.69 -14.50 -10.36
N ASN A 578 24.10 -15.75 -10.20
CA ASN A 578 25.44 -16.16 -10.58
C ASN A 578 25.45 -16.13 -12.11
N MET A 579 26.20 -15.22 -12.70
CA MET A 579 26.44 -15.24 -14.14
C MET A 579 27.19 -16.53 -14.50
N ARG A 580 27.09 -16.99 -15.74
CA ARG A 580 27.76 -18.24 -16.18
C ARG A 580 29.27 -18.22 -15.98
N ASN A 581 29.88 -17.03 -15.95
CA ASN A 581 31.29 -16.84 -15.63
C ASN A 581 31.62 -16.92 -14.12
N SER A 582 30.69 -17.39 -13.28
CA SER A 582 30.82 -17.48 -11.81
C SER A 582 30.91 -16.13 -11.08
N SER A 583 30.66 -15.00 -11.74
CA SER A 583 30.52 -13.71 -11.06
C SER A 583 29.14 -13.61 -10.40
N SER A 584 29.10 -13.14 -9.14
CA SER A 584 27.86 -12.85 -8.44
C SER A 584 27.57 -11.36 -8.52
N LEU A 585 26.41 -11.01 -9.07
CA LEU A 585 25.99 -9.62 -9.20
C LEU A 585 24.69 -9.41 -8.43
N LYS A 586 24.64 -8.35 -7.62
CA LYS A 586 23.40 -7.83 -7.03
C LYS A 586 23.13 -6.42 -7.53
N MET A 587 22.01 -6.24 -8.22
CA MET A 587 21.52 -4.94 -8.66
C MET A 587 20.27 -4.59 -7.87
N CYS A 588 20.22 -3.35 -7.40
CA CYS A 588 19.09 -2.81 -6.65
C CYS A 588 18.64 -1.50 -7.28
N SER A 589 17.35 -1.42 -7.61
CA SER A 589 16.67 -0.16 -7.84
C SER A 589 15.85 0.16 -6.60
N LEU A 590 16.05 1.37 -6.08
CA LEU A 590 15.39 1.87 -4.88
C LEU A 590 14.57 3.09 -5.26
N ARG A 591 13.29 3.08 -4.94
CA ARG A 591 12.38 4.21 -5.15
C ARG A 591 11.84 4.69 -3.84
N LEU A 592 11.97 5.99 -3.63
CA LEU A 592 11.73 6.65 -2.37
C LEU A 592 10.85 7.86 -2.62
N LEU A 593 9.93 8.07 -1.69
CA LEU A 593 9.03 9.22 -1.69
C LEU A 593 9.20 9.90 -0.34
N THR A 594 9.69 11.13 -0.35
CA THR A 594 9.66 12.03 0.80
C THR A 594 8.41 12.89 0.68
N LEU A 595 7.54 12.80 1.68
CA LEU A 595 6.41 13.71 1.81
C LEU A 595 6.86 14.84 2.73
N ASP A 596 6.98 16.03 2.17
CA ASP A 596 7.21 17.30 2.86
C ASP A 596 6.32 18.37 2.17
N GLU A 597 6.35 19.63 2.61
CA GLU A 597 5.67 20.78 1.98
C GLU A 597 5.89 20.83 0.45
N ASN A 598 6.95 20.19 -0.05
CA ASN A 598 7.17 19.86 -1.44
C ASN A 598 7.20 18.33 -1.66
N LEU A 599 6.23 17.80 -2.41
CA LEU A 599 6.17 16.38 -2.78
C LEU A 599 7.39 16.01 -3.66
N HIS A 600 8.41 15.39 -3.08
CA HIS A 600 9.64 15.01 -3.78
C HIS A 600 9.68 13.51 -4.10
N PHE A 601 9.74 13.19 -5.40
CA PHE A 601 9.96 11.83 -5.90
C PHE A 601 11.44 11.66 -6.26
N SER A 602 12.13 10.77 -5.57
CA SER A 602 13.55 10.45 -5.83
C SER A 602 13.70 8.99 -6.26
N GLU A 603 14.27 8.77 -7.46
CA GLU A 603 14.68 7.44 -7.92
C GLU A 603 16.19 7.31 -7.73
N VAL A 604 16.61 6.36 -6.90
CA VAL A 604 18.02 6.15 -6.55
C VAL A 604 18.45 4.76 -7.04
N MET A 605 19.46 4.72 -7.90
CA MET A 605 20.14 3.46 -8.23
C MET A 605 21.40 3.32 -7.38
N ILE A 606 21.40 2.36 -6.46
CA ILE A 606 22.60 2.00 -5.70
C ILE A 606 23.39 0.97 -6.50
N LYS A 607 24.57 1.38 -6.96
CA LYS A 607 25.51 0.52 -7.69
C LYS A 607 26.40 -0.20 -6.68
N PHE A 608 26.33 -1.53 -6.62
CA PHE A 608 27.27 -2.31 -5.82
C PHE A 608 28.56 -2.58 -6.63
N PRO A 609 29.75 -2.48 -6.01
CA PRO A 609 30.99 -2.83 -6.69
C PRO A 609 31.01 -4.32 -7.05
N MET A 610 31.42 -4.63 -8.29
CA MET A 610 31.79 -6.00 -8.66
C MET A 610 33.05 -6.38 -7.90
N LEU A 611 33.03 -7.51 -7.20
CA LEU A 611 34.23 -8.17 -6.72
C LEU A 611 34.24 -9.59 -7.30
N GLY A 612 34.96 -9.71 -8.41
CA GLY A 612 35.27 -10.95 -9.10
C GLY A 612 36.43 -10.70 -10.06
N VAL A 613 37.42 -11.58 -10.02
CA VAL A 613 38.60 -11.53 -10.89
C VAL A 613 38.16 -11.86 -12.32
N CYS A 614 37.96 -10.84 -13.15
CA CYS A 614 38.08 -10.82 -14.61
C CYS A 614 37.68 -9.42 -15.11
N ASP A 615 38.53 -8.81 -15.94
CA ASP A 615 38.41 -7.44 -16.42
C ASP A 615 37.02 -7.13 -17.00
N ALA A 616 36.27 -6.23 -16.33
CA ALA A 616 35.04 -5.65 -16.84
C ALA A 616 35.33 -4.24 -17.34
N VAL A 617 35.19 -4.03 -18.66
CA VAL A 617 35.24 -2.69 -19.26
C VAL A 617 33.91 -1.99 -19.00
N ILE A 618 33.94 -0.92 -18.21
CA ILE A 618 32.80 -0.01 -18.03
C ILE A 618 32.90 1.04 -19.13
N GLU A 619 32.10 0.92 -20.19
CA GLU A 619 31.86 2.06 -21.08
C GLU A 619 30.92 3.05 -20.38
N LYS A 620 31.46 4.23 -20.08
CA LYS A 620 30.64 5.39 -19.70
C LYS A 620 29.97 5.92 -20.96
N GLY A 621 28.67 5.65 -21.12
CA GLY A 621 27.83 6.45 -22.00
C GLY A 621 27.73 7.87 -21.42
N THR A 622 28.26 8.85 -22.14
CA THR A 622 28.11 10.28 -21.86
C THR A 622 26.69 10.73 -22.25
N SER A 623 25.89 11.17 -21.27
CA SER A 623 25.03 12.38 -21.31
C SER A 623 24.28 12.55 -19.99
#